data_AF-A0A815UHM0-F1
#
_entry.id   AF-A0A815UHM0-F1
#
_cell.length_a   1.000
_cell.length_b   1.000
_cell.length_c   1.000
_cell.angle_alpha   90.00
_cell.angle_beta   90.00
_cell.angle_gamma   90.00
#
_symmetry.space_group_name_H-M   'P 1'
#
loop_
_entity.id
_entity.type
_entity.pdbx_description
1 polymer ?
#
loop_
_entity_poly.entity_id
_entity_poly.type
_entity_poly.pdbx_seq_one_letter_code
_entity_poly.pdbx_strand_id
1 'polypeptide(L)'
;DSDNNCEPSSVNKPPAYFLAEETKRYRQLATRFISDVSEDKSALFFWKCNKHLLPGLSTLARKYLATPATSVPSESAFSKSAYYGRKERTNLNGDSFCQSVFLKDKLVSEQ
;
A
#
# COMPACT_ATOMS: atom_id res chain seq x y z
N ASP A 1 -16.79 33.74 -12.66
CA ASP A 1 -17.38 32.72 -11.78
C ASP A 1 -16.31 31.93 -11.08
N SER A 2 -16.28 32.14 -9.78
CA SER A 2 -15.40 31.52 -8.81
C SER A 2 -15.92 30.13 -8.49
N ASP A 3 -15.10 29.10 -8.68
CA ASP A 3 -15.30 27.79 -8.04
C ASP A 3 -13.96 27.32 -7.49
N ASN A 4 -13.68 27.71 -6.26
CA ASN A 4 -13.94 26.91 -5.06
C ASN A 4 -12.88 25.82 -4.88
N ASN A 5 -11.80 26.30 -4.27
CA ASN A 5 -10.76 25.55 -3.59
C ASN A 5 -11.37 24.48 -2.67
N CYS A 6 -11.47 23.25 -3.16
CA CYS A 6 -11.83 22.09 -2.36
C CYS A 6 -10.55 21.45 -1.84
N GLU A 7 -9.85 22.15 -0.93
CA GLU A 7 -8.84 21.51 -0.11
C GLU A 7 -9.55 20.54 0.85
N PRO A 8 -9.29 19.22 0.78
CA PRO A 8 -9.93 18.28 1.67
C PRO A 8 -9.37 18.49 3.08
N SER A 9 -10.26 18.95 3.95
CA SER A 9 -10.33 18.65 5.38
C SER A 9 -8.99 18.68 6.14
N SER A 10 -8.80 19.74 6.92
CA SER A 10 -8.06 19.80 8.18
C SER A 10 -7.72 18.42 8.78
N VAL A 11 -6.65 17.82 8.28
CA VAL A 11 -5.97 16.74 8.98
C VAL A 11 -5.30 17.45 10.13
N ASN A 12 -5.70 17.16 11.36
CA ASN A 12 -5.01 17.57 12.58
C ASN A 12 -3.52 17.22 12.43
N LYS A 13 -2.75 18.15 11.86
CA LYS A 13 -1.35 17.94 11.54
C LYS A 13 -0.67 17.95 12.90
N PRO A 14 -0.13 16.81 13.36
CA PRO A 14 0.49 16.77 14.66
C PRO A 14 1.55 17.87 14.70
N PRO A 15 1.63 18.62 15.80
CA PRO A 15 2.54 19.76 15.89
C PRO A 15 3.96 19.30 15.56
N ALA A 16 4.73 20.13 14.84
CA ALA A 16 6.00 19.73 14.23
C ALA A 16 7.00 19.08 15.22
N TYR A 17 6.95 19.46 16.51
CA TYR A 17 7.76 18.85 17.57
C TYR A 17 7.47 17.36 17.76
N PHE A 18 6.22 16.92 17.58
CA PHE A 18 5.80 15.54 17.75
C PHE A 18 6.48 14.63 16.72
N LEU A 19 6.54 15.10 15.46
CA LEU A 19 7.22 14.39 14.38
C LEU A 19 8.73 14.35 14.56
N ALA A 20 9.34 15.43 15.07
CA ALA A 20 10.78 15.48 15.33
C ALA A 20 11.19 14.45 16.40
N GLU A 21 10.43 14.38 17.50
CA GLU A 21 10.65 13.41 18.58
C GLU A 21 10.39 11.97 18.10
N GLU A 22 9.33 11.74 17.34
CA GLU A 22 9.02 10.45 16.73
C GLU A 22 10.15 10.00 15.79
N THR A 23 10.68 10.90 14.96
CA THR A 23 11.79 10.61 14.04
C THR A 23 13.07 10.24 14.79
N LYS A 24 13.34 10.91 15.92
CA LYS A 24 14.48 10.58 16.78
C LYS A 24 14.36 9.17 17.37
N ARG A 25 13.17 8.80 17.87
CA ARG A 25 12.88 7.44 18.35
C ARG A 25 13.03 6.41 17.25
N TYR A 26 12.50 6.70 16.06
CA TYR A 26 12.65 5.85 14.88
C TYR A 26 14.12 5.58 14.57
N ARG A 27 14.97 6.61 14.55
CA ARG A 27 16.42 6.43 14.27
C ARG A 27 17.05 5.45 15.24
N GLN A 28 16.80 5.60 16.54
CA GLN A 28 17.36 4.70 17.57
C GLN A 28 16.88 3.25 17.41
N LEU A 29 15.56 3.06 17.22
CA LEU A 29 14.96 1.75 17.05
C LEU A 29 15.41 1.07 15.74
N ALA A 30 15.47 1.83 14.64
CA ALA A 30 15.89 1.34 13.34
C ALA A 30 17.37 0.98 13.33
N THR A 31 18.25 1.80 13.91
CA THR A 31 19.69 1.47 14.03
C THR A 31 19.87 0.15 14.78
N ARG A 32 19.19 -0.03 15.93
CA ARG A 32 19.26 -1.28 16.68
C ARG A 32 18.70 -2.47 15.90
N PHE A 33 17.59 -2.28 15.21
CA PHE A 33 16.96 -3.33 14.40
C PHE A 33 17.88 -3.78 13.26
N ILE A 34 18.47 -2.83 12.52
CA ILE A 34 19.37 -3.11 11.39
C ILE A 34 20.65 -3.82 11.86
N SER A 35 21.20 -3.42 13.01
CA SER A 35 22.36 -4.10 13.61
C SER A 35 22.07 -5.53 14.07
N ASP A 36 20.80 -5.88 14.28
CA ASP A 36 20.31 -7.18 14.76
C ASP A 36 19.54 -7.95 13.65
N VAL A 37 19.70 -7.55 12.38
CA VAL A 37 19.10 -8.24 11.24
C VAL A 37 19.79 -9.60 11.07
N SER A 38 19.10 -10.63 11.56
CA SER A 38 19.15 -11.98 10.98
C SER A 38 18.32 -11.98 9.69
N GLU A 39 18.66 -12.84 8.72
CA GLU A 39 18.04 -12.89 7.38
C GLU A 39 16.49 -12.97 7.39
N ASP A 40 15.89 -13.39 8.51
CA ASP A 40 14.46 -13.59 8.66
C ASP A 40 13.63 -12.35 9.08
N LYS A 41 14.27 -11.25 9.49
CA LYS A 41 13.54 -10.08 10.03
C LYS A 41 13.15 -9.09 8.93
N SER A 42 11.93 -9.22 8.40
CA SER A 42 11.39 -8.29 7.39
C SER A 42 11.10 -6.88 7.93
N ALA A 43 11.19 -5.87 7.06
CA ALA A 43 10.82 -4.48 7.41
C ALA A 43 9.35 -4.37 7.86
N LEU A 44 8.45 -5.19 7.31
CA LEU A 44 7.05 -5.24 7.72
C LEU A 44 6.88 -5.67 9.18
N PHE A 45 7.72 -6.61 9.64
CA PHE A 45 7.73 -7.04 11.04
C PHE A 45 8.12 -5.89 11.99
N PHE A 46 9.16 -5.13 11.64
CA PHE A 46 9.57 -3.95 12.41
C PHE A 46 8.42 -2.95 12.60
N TRP A 47 7.73 -2.58 11.51
CA TRP A 47 6.64 -1.62 11.58
C TRP A 47 5.41 -2.15 12.32
N LYS A 48 5.17 -3.47 12.27
CA LYS A 48 4.09 -4.11 13.02
C LYS A 48 4.34 -4.04 14.53
N CYS A 49 5.57 -4.34 14.98
CA CYS A 49 5.93 -4.29 16.40
C CYS A 49 6.00 -2.86 16.95
N ASN A 50 6.45 -1.89 16.15
CA ASN A 50 6.69 -0.51 16.60
C ASN A 50 5.53 0.46 16.31
N LYS A 51 4.39 -0.04 15.82
CA LYS A 51 3.21 0.79 15.47
C LYS A 51 2.73 1.69 16.60
N HIS A 52 2.74 1.20 17.84
CA HIS A 52 2.33 1.97 19.02
C HIS A 52 3.34 3.05 19.41
N LEU A 53 4.62 2.82 19.15
CA LEU A 53 5.72 3.75 19.47
C LEU A 53 5.91 4.81 18.37
N LEU A 54 5.53 4.48 17.13
CA LEU A 54 5.70 5.29 15.93
C LEU A 54 4.36 5.41 15.17
N PRO A 55 3.30 6.01 15.76
CA PRO A 55 1.97 6.05 15.16
C PRO A 55 1.89 6.83 13.84
N GLY A 56 2.59 7.96 13.73
CA GLY A 56 2.62 8.78 12.52
C GLY A 56 3.46 8.12 11.44
N LEU A 57 4.65 7.67 11.81
CA LEU A 57 5.60 7.09 10.86
C LEU A 57 5.17 5.69 10.38
N SER A 58 4.55 4.87 11.23
CA SER A 58 4.02 3.56 10.82
C SER A 58 2.84 3.66 9.86
N THR A 59 2.04 4.72 9.96
CA THR A 59 0.95 5.00 9.02
C THR A 59 1.51 5.35 7.64
N LEU A 60 2.60 6.12 7.61
CA LEU A 60 3.31 6.45 6.38
C LEU A 60 4.00 5.21 5.78
N ALA A 61 4.75 4.48 6.60
CA ALA A 61 5.49 3.28 6.18
C ALA A 61 4.56 2.21 5.59
N ARG A 62 3.36 2.02 6.15
CA ARG A 62 2.36 1.10 5.59
C ARG A 62 1.97 1.46 4.15
N LYS A 63 1.84 2.75 3.83
CA LYS A 63 1.50 3.20 2.47
C LYS A 63 2.67 2.97 1.50
N TYR A 64 3.89 3.31 1.92
CA TYR A 64 5.07 3.14 1.07
C TYR A 64 5.43 1.67 0.85
N LEU A 65 5.38 0.84 1.89
CA LEU A 65 5.73 -0.58 1.80
C LEU A 65 4.67 -1.45 1.13
N ALA A 66 3.40 -1.00 1.10
CA ALA A 66 2.35 -1.69 0.36
C ALA A 66 2.41 -1.42 -1.15
N THR A 67 3.12 -0.38 -1.58
CA THR A 67 3.27 -0.07 -2.99
C THR A 67 4.34 -0.98 -3.59
N PRO A 68 4.02 -1.81 -4.60
CA PRO A 68 5.04 -2.60 -5.28
C PRO A 68 6.04 -1.66 -5.95
N ALA A 69 7.32 -2.01 -5.91
CA ALA A 69 8.39 -1.21 -6.51
C ALA A 69 8.34 -1.18 -8.06
N THR A 70 7.47 -1.98 -8.68
CA THR A 70 7.40 -2.18 -10.12
C THR A 70 5.95 -2.13 -10.62
N SER A 71 5.77 -1.77 -11.90
CA SER A 71 4.48 -1.84 -12.61
C SER A 71 4.06 -3.26 -12.95
N VAL A 72 4.94 -4.26 -12.76
CA VAL A 72 4.72 -5.67 -13.12
C VAL A 72 3.39 -6.24 -12.61
N PRO A 73 2.92 -5.95 -11.37
CA PRO A 73 1.61 -6.43 -10.92
C PRO A 73 0.46 -5.87 -11.76
N SER A 74 0.57 -4.61 -12.19
CA SER A 74 -0.42 -3.97 -13.07
C SER A 74 -0.37 -4.56 -14.48
N GLU A 75 0.83 -4.74 -15.04
CA GLU A 75 1.03 -5.38 -16.35
C GLU A 75 0.51 -6.82 -16.36
N SER A 76 0.71 -7.57 -15.27
CA SER A 76 0.17 -8.92 -15.09
C SER A 76 -1.36 -8.90 -15.08
N ALA A 77 -1.97 -7.98 -14.33
CA ALA A 77 -3.42 -7.81 -14.31
C ALA A 77 -3.99 -7.47 -15.70
N PHE A 78 -3.35 -6.56 -16.45
CA PHE A 78 -3.75 -6.19 -17.81
C PHE A 78 -3.53 -7.33 -18.82
N SER A 79 -2.45 -8.10 -18.68
CA SER A 79 -2.19 -9.25 -19.54
C SER A 79 -3.23 -10.36 -19.32
N LYS A 80 -3.56 -10.66 -18.06
CA LYS A 80 -4.60 -11.61 -17.68
C LYS A 80 -5.98 -11.14 -18.18
N SER A 81 -6.33 -9.87 -17.99
CA SER A 81 -7.61 -9.34 -18.48
C SER A 81 -7.69 -9.42 -20.01
N ALA A 82 -6.65 -9.04 -20.74
CA ALA A 82 -6.59 -9.20 -22.19
C ALA A 82 -6.68 -10.67 -22.64
N TYR A 83 -6.15 -11.61 -21.84
CA TYR A 83 -6.32 -13.04 -22.10
C TYR A 83 -7.77 -13.50 -21.88
N TYR A 84 -8.41 -13.09 -20.77
CA TYR A 84 -9.80 -13.43 -20.48
C TYR A 84 -10.77 -12.84 -21.52
N GLY A 85 -10.60 -11.56 -21.88
CA GLY A 85 -11.42 -10.92 -22.90
C GLY A 85 -11.31 -11.60 -24.27
N ARG A 86 -10.12 -12.07 -24.64
CA ARG A 86 -9.92 -12.83 -25.89
C ARG A 86 -10.53 -14.22 -25.86
N LYS A 87 -10.50 -14.90 -24.70
CA LYS A 87 -11.02 -16.26 -24.54
C LYS A 87 -12.55 -16.28 -24.40
N GLU A 88 -13.14 -15.28 -23.75
CA GLU A 88 -14.57 -15.28 -23.43
C GLU A 88 -15.47 -14.79 -24.57
N ARG A 89 -14.98 -14.12 -25.64
CA ARG A 89 -15.71 -13.72 -26.89
C ARG A 89 -17.23 -13.52 -26.74
N THR A 90 -17.68 -12.97 -25.63
CA THR A 90 -19.08 -12.84 -25.27
C THR A 90 -19.35 -11.35 -25.15
N ASN A 91 -20.56 -10.97 -25.55
CA ASN A 91 -21.04 -9.59 -25.58
C ASN A 91 -21.31 -9.08 -24.15
N LEU A 92 -20.36 -9.28 -23.24
CA LEU A 92 -20.44 -8.86 -21.85
C LEU A 92 -20.29 -7.34 -21.81
N ASN A 93 -21.17 -6.70 -21.05
CA ASN A 93 -21.00 -5.30 -20.73
C ASN A 93 -19.68 -5.11 -19.94
N GLY A 94 -19.04 -3.94 -20.10
CA GLY A 94 -17.73 -3.66 -19.50
C GLY A 94 -17.69 -3.89 -17.98
N ASP A 95 -18.79 -3.60 -17.29
CA ASP A 95 -18.91 -3.82 -15.84
C ASP A 95 -18.90 -5.31 -15.46
N SER A 96 -19.65 -6.14 -16.20
CA SER A 96 -19.69 -7.58 -15.98
C SER A 96 -18.34 -8.24 -16.27
N PHE A 97 -17.61 -7.72 -17.27
CA PHE A 97 -16.25 -8.16 -17.56
C PHE A 97 -15.27 -7.81 -16.43
N CYS A 98 -15.30 -6.57 -15.92
CA CYS A 98 -14.47 -6.13 -14.80
C CYS A 98 -14.73 -6.97 -13.54
N GLN A 99 -15.99 -7.30 -13.25
CA GLN A 99 -16.35 -8.18 -12.13
C GLN A 99 -15.80 -9.60 -12.32
N SER A 100 -15.89 -10.17 -13.52
CA SER A 100 -15.32 -11.48 -13.83
C SER A 100 -13.80 -11.50 -13.68
N VAL A 101 -13.09 -10.46 -14.14
CA VAL A 101 -11.64 -10.32 -13.95
C VAL A 101 -11.30 -10.22 -12.47
N PHE A 102 -12.03 -9.39 -11.72
CA PHE A 102 -11.82 -9.22 -10.28
C PHE A 102 -12.03 -10.53 -9.51
N LEU A 103 -13.15 -11.22 -9.75
CA LEU A 103 -13.47 -12.49 -9.10
C LEU A 103 -12.41 -13.54 -9.42
N LYS A 104 -11.96 -13.64 -10.67
CA LYS A 104 -10.92 -14.60 -11.06
C LYS A 104 -9.55 -14.27 -10.45
N ASP A 105 -9.17 -12.99 -10.40
CA ASP A 105 -7.88 -12.60 -9.81
C ASP A 105 -7.87 -12.82 -8.28
N LYS A 106 -8.99 -12.52 -7.59
CA LYS A 106 -9.09 -12.67 -6.13
C LYS A 106 -9.35 -14.10 -5.66
N LEU A 107 -10.21 -14.87 -6.33
CA LEU A 107 -10.49 -16.26 -5.94
C LEU A 107 -9.29 -17.18 -6.17
N VAL A 108 -8.47 -16.92 -7.20
CA VAL A 108 -7.25 -17.70 -7.46
C VAL A 108 -6.14 -17.36 -6.47
N SER A 109 -6.20 -16.21 -5.79
CA SER A 109 -5.22 -15.82 -4.77
C SER A 109 -5.49 -16.43 -3.37
N GLU A 110 -6.63 -17.10 -3.18
CA GLU A 110 -7.07 -17.70 -1.90
C GLU A 110 -7.04 -19.25 -1.88
N GLN A 111 -6.57 -19.90 -2.96
CA GLN A 111 -6.34 -21.35 -3.02
C GLN A 111 -4.85 -21.68 -3.06
#